data_AF-A0A345GZN1-F1
#
_entry.id   AF-A0A345GZN1-F1
#
_cell.length_a   1.000
_cell.length_b   1.000
_cell.length_c   1.000
_cell.angle_alpha   90.00
_cell.angle_beta   90.00
_cell.angle_gamma   90.00
#
_symmetry.space_group_name_H-M   'P 1'
#
loop_
_entity.id
_entity.type
_entity.pdbx_description
1 polymer ?
#
loop_
_entity_poly.entity_id
_entity_poly.type
_entity_poly.pdbx_seq_one_letter_code
_entity_poly.pdbx_strand_id
1 'polypeptide(L)'
;MKHSIRTALLIGSGFIQLVLSSFIPVAGGGASMILLISLPSLIGLGFFLGIMYYVFIRKFENEQYPRSYFLGMIFIIVFLTFISYPYK
;
A
#
# COMPACT_ATOMS: atom_id res chain seq x y z
N MET A 1 3.26 12.64 14.34
CA MET A 1 3.98 12.18 13.12
C MET A 1 3.66 13.15 12.00
N LYS A 2 4.68 13.77 11.37
CA LYS A 2 4.46 14.79 10.33
C LYS A 2 3.66 14.22 9.16
N HIS A 3 2.70 14.97 8.62
CA HIS A 3 1.84 14.53 7.51
C HIS A 3 2.64 14.04 6.29
N SER A 4 3.77 14.68 6.00
CA SER A 4 4.67 14.27 4.91
C SER A 4 5.22 12.85 5.07
N ILE A 5 5.50 12.42 6.30
CA ILE A 5 6.00 11.07 6.58
C ILE A 5 4.88 10.06 6.36
N ARG A 6 3.63 10.39 6.73
CA ARG A 6 2.46 9.51 6.52
C ARG A 6 2.18 9.33 5.02
N THR A 7 2.25 10.41 4.25
CA THR A 7 2.15 10.33 2.78
C THR A 7 3.27 9.46 2.19
N ALA A 8 4.52 9.65 2.62
CA ALA A 8 5.64 8.84 2.14
C ALA A 8 5.48 7.36 2.49
N LEU A 9 4.99 7.03 3.69
CA LEU A 9 4.70 5.65 4.08
C LEU A 9 3.55 5.03 3.27
N LEU A 10 2.51 5.79 2.93
CA LEU A 10 1.43 5.28 2.07
C LEU A 10 1.93 4.95 0.67
N ILE A 11 2.72 5.86 0.07
CA ILE A 11 3.34 5.62 -1.24
C ILE A 11 4.27 4.41 -1.15
N GLY A 12 5.14 4.38 -0.14
CA GLY A 12 6.07 3.27 0.11
C GLY A 12 5.37 1.93 0.35
N SER A 13 4.19 1.94 0.98
CA SER A 13 3.43 0.71 1.24
C SER A 13 2.95 0.01 -0.03
N GLY A 14 2.79 0.73 -1.14
CA GLY A 14 2.51 0.12 -2.45
C GLY A 14 3.63 -0.79 -2.96
N PHE A 15 4.86 -0.64 -2.44
CA PHE A 15 6.02 -1.46 -2.81
C PHE A 15 6.22 -2.68 -1.88
N ILE A 16 5.32 -2.92 -0.91
CA ILE A 16 5.44 -4.05 0.03
C ILE A 16 5.56 -5.38 -0.72
N GLN A 17 4.88 -5.53 -1.86
CA GLN A 17 4.92 -6.76 -2.63
C GLN A 17 6.32 -7.10 -3.17
N LEU A 18 7.16 -6.10 -3.51
CA LEU A 18 8.56 -6.31 -3.91
C LEU A 18 9.39 -6.83 -2.74
N VAL A 19 9.22 -6.21 -1.57
CA VAL A 19 9.88 -6.65 -0.34
C VAL A 19 9.47 -8.08 -0.03
N LEU A 20 8.17 -8.38 -0.10
CA LEU A 20 7.63 -9.72 0.15
C LEU A 20 8.21 -10.77 -0.80
N SER A 21 8.37 -10.45 -2.09
CA SER A 21 9.00 -11.34 -3.08
C SER A 21 10.47 -11.64 -2.84
N SER A 22 11.15 -10.84 -2.00
CA SER A 22 12.53 -11.13 -1.60
C SER A 22 12.60 -12.17 -0.48
N PHE A 23 11.52 -12.36 0.29
CA PHE A 23 11.47 -13.30 1.43
C PHE A 23 10.64 -14.55 1.12
N ILE A 24 9.58 -14.43 0.33
CA ILE A 24 8.67 -15.52 0.00
C ILE A 24 8.83 -15.84 -1.49
N PRO A 25 9.10 -17.10 -1.86
CA PRO A 25 9.17 -17.49 -3.25
C PRO A 25 7.78 -17.47 -3.89
N VAL A 26 7.72 -16.91 -5.08
CA VAL A 26 6.51 -16.85 -5.90
C VAL A 26 6.29 -18.19 -6.59
N ALA A 27 5.05 -18.67 -6.67
CA ALA A 27 4.75 -19.87 -7.44
C ALA A 27 5.08 -19.67 -8.93
N GLY A 28 5.58 -20.72 -9.59
CA GLY A 28 5.95 -20.66 -11.02
C GLY A 28 4.74 -20.60 -11.96
N GLY A 29 4.99 -20.33 -13.24
CA GLY A 29 3.95 -20.33 -14.27
C GLY A 29 3.00 -19.14 -14.18
N GLY A 30 1.68 -19.38 -14.28
CA GLY A 30 0.67 -18.30 -14.29
C GLY A 30 0.65 -17.42 -13.03
N ALA A 31 1.17 -17.90 -11.91
CA ALA A 31 1.31 -17.14 -10.68
C ALA A 31 2.30 -15.97 -10.80
N SER A 32 3.33 -16.05 -11.65
CA SER A 32 4.24 -14.92 -11.87
C SER A 32 3.58 -13.80 -12.69
N MET A 33 2.62 -14.12 -13.56
CA MET A 33 1.80 -13.12 -14.26
C MET A 33 0.90 -12.35 -13.32
N ILE A 34 0.32 -13.03 -12.31
CA ILE A 34 -0.49 -12.37 -11.28
C ILE A 34 0.35 -11.31 -10.56
N LEU A 35 1.57 -11.65 -10.17
CA LEU A 35 2.49 -10.71 -9.54
C LEU A 35 2.85 -9.54 -10.47
N LEU A 36 3.10 -9.81 -11.76
CA LEU A 36 3.42 -8.77 -12.74
C LEU A 36 2.31 -7.71 -12.88
N ILE A 37 1.05 -8.12 -12.72
CA ILE A 37 -0.12 -7.22 -12.83
C ILE A 37 -0.46 -6.59 -11.48
N SER A 38 -0.39 -7.35 -10.39
CA SER A 38 -0.75 -6.86 -9.05
C SER A 38 0.24 -5.82 -8.52
N LEU A 39 1.50 -5.92 -8.92
CA LEU A 39 2.56 -5.04 -8.43
C LEU A 39 2.38 -3.58 -8.89
N PRO A 40 2.20 -3.27 -10.19
CA PRO A 40 1.91 -1.91 -10.61
C PRO A 40 0.56 -1.40 -10.10
N SER A 41 -0.44 -2.28 -9.90
CA SER A 41 -1.74 -1.86 -9.36
C SER A 41 -1.65 -1.47 -7.87
N LEU A 42 -0.89 -2.22 -7.05
CA LEU A 42 -0.62 -1.87 -5.65
C LEU A 42 0.23 -0.61 -5.51
N ILE A 43 1.24 -0.42 -6.36
CA ILE A 43 2.02 0.82 -6.41
C ILE A 43 1.11 2.00 -6.76
N GLY A 44 0.28 1.87 -7.80
CA GLY A 44 -0.68 2.88 -8.20
C GLY A 44 -1.67 3.23 -7.09
N LEU A 45 -2.17 2.22 -6.38
CA LEU A 45 -3.10 2.38 -5.26
C LEU A 45 -2.43 3.06 -4.06
N GLY A 46 -1.19 2.70 -3.73
CA GLY A 46 -0.39 3.40 -2.70
C GLY A 46 -0.15 4.86 -3.04
N PHE A 47 0.13 5.18 -4.31
CA PHE A 47 0.28 6.55 -4.79
C PHE A 47 -1.02 7.34 -4.69
N PHE A 48 -2.12 6.74 -5.16
CA PHE A 48 -3.46 7.33 -5.11
C PHE A 48 -3.89 7.64 -3.68
N LEU A 49 -3.73 6.68 -2.76
CA LEU A 49 -4.05 6.87 -1.34
C LEU A 49 -3.14 7.90 -0.67
N GLY A 50 -1.85 7.93 -1.02
CA GLY A 50 -0.91 8.96 -0.55
C GLY A 50 -1.34 10.37 -0.96
N ILE A 51 -1.76 10.57 -2.21
CA ILE A 51 -2.30 11.84 -2.70
C ILE A 51 -3.60 12.19 -2.00
N MET A 52 -4.54 11.23 -1.89
CA MET A 52 -5.81 11.47 -1.18
C MET A 52 -5.57 11.91 0.27
N TYR A 53 -4.64 11.27 0.95
CA TYR A 53 -4.26 11.64 2.31
C TYR A 53 -3.71 13.07 2.38
N TYR A 54 -2.84 13.43 1.44
CA TYR A 54 -2.23 14.76 1.39
C TYR A 54 -3.22 15.86 1.00
N VAL A 55 -4.14 15.62 0.07
CA VAL A 55 -5.06 16.66 -0.43
C VAL A 55 -6.26 16.85 0.49
N PHE A 56 -6.87 15.76 0.96
CA PHE A 56 -8.13 15.82 1.70
C PHE A 56 -7.93 15.65 3.20
N ILE A 57 -7.17 14.64 3.62
CA ILE A 57 -7.14 14.21 5.03
C ILE A 57 -6.25 15.11 5.90
N ARG A 58 -5.23 15.77 5.34
CA ARG A 58 -4.41 16.71 6.12
C ARG A 58 -5.16 17.96 6.60
N LYS A 59 -6.34 18.25 6.03
CA LYS A 59 -7.09 19.49 6.29
C LYS A 59 -8.01 19.41 7.51
N PHE A 60 -8.13 18.24 8.14
CA PHE A 60 -8.96 18.07 9.34
C PHE A 60 -8.23 18.63 10.58
N GLU A 61 -8.90 19.50 11.33
CA GLU A 61 -8.36 20.11 12.57
C GLU A 61 -8.16 19.08 13.69
N ASN A 62 -9.04 18.08 13.78
CA ASN A 62 -8.93 17.05 14.79
C ASN A 62 -7.96 15.95 14.34
N GLU A 63 -6.80 15.87 14.99
CA GLU A 63 -5.70 14.94 14.67
C GLU A 63 -6.05 13.45 14.76
N GLN A 64 -7.15 13.08 15.42
CA GLN A 64 -7.56 11.68 15.59
C GLN A 64 -8.10 11.09 14.28
N TYR A 65 -8.85 11.87 13.50
CA TYR A 65 -9.36 11.46 12.19
C TYR A 65 -8.25 11.11 11.19
N PRO A 66 -7.27 11.99 10.90
CA PRO A 66 -6.22 11.68 9.94
C PRO A 66 -5.37 10.49 10.38
N ARG A 67 -5.23 10.25 11.69
CA ARG A 67 -4.55 9.04 12.18
C ARG A 67 -5.34 7.77 11.86
N SER A 68 -6.66 7.76 12.12
CA SER A 68 -7.52 6.60 11.83
C SER A 68 -7.61 6.31 10.33
N TYR A 69 -7.74 7.33 9.49
CA TYR A 69 -7.74 7.15 8.03
C TYR A 69 -6.40 6.60 7.51
N PHE A 70 -5.28 7.13 8.00
CA PHE A 70 -3.95 6.61 7.64
C PHE A 70 -3.80 5.13 7.98
N LEU A 71 -4.20 4.73 9.19
CA LEU A 71 -4.19 3.34 9.63
C LEU A 71 -5.09 2.46 8.76
N GLY A 72 -6.31 2.91 8.46
CA GLY A 72 -7.24 2.20 7.58
C GLY A 72 -6.68 2.01 6.17
N MET A 73 -6.07 3.05 5.59
CA MET A 73 -5.46 2.99 4.25
C MET A 73 -4.29 2.01 4.19
N ILE A 74 -3.39 2.03 5.20
CA ILE A 74 -2.30 1.06 5.29
C ILE A 74 -2.86 -0.36 5.45
N PHE A 75 -3.85 -0.54 6.32
CA PHE A 75 -4.45 -1.85 6.54
C PHE A 75 -5.03 -2.42 5.24
N ILE A 76 -5.71 -1.60 4.44
CA ILE A 76 -6.24 -1.99 3.11
C ILE A 76 -5.10 -2.39 2.17
N ILE A 77 -4.04 -1.59 2.04
CA ILE A 77 -2.90 -1.91 1.15
C ILE A 77 -2.26 -3.22 1.57
N VAL A 78 -1.99 -3.39 2.87
CA VAL A 78 -1.37 -4.59 3.41
C VAL A 78 -2.26 -5.81 3.18
N PHE A 79 -3.55 -5.71 3.52
CA PHE A 79 -4.50 -6.81 3.33
C PHE A 79 -4.64 -7.21 1.86
N LEU A 80 -4.76 -6.23 0.95
CA LEU A 80 -4.78 -6.49 -0.50
C LEU A 80 -3.47 -7.10 -0.98
N THR A 81 -2.33 -6.66 -0.44
CA THR A 81 -1.02 -7.25 -0.76
C THR A 81 -1.01 -8.72 -0.38
N PHE A 82 -1.45 -9.09 0.83
CA PHE A 82 -1.48 -10.48 1.26
C PHE A 82 -2.46 -11.33 0.44
N ILE A 83 -3.61 -10.80 0.03
CA ILE A 83 -4.59 -11.55 -0.78
C ILE A 83 -4.11 -11.75 -2.23
N SER A 84 -3.53 -10.71 -2.82
CA SER A 84 -3.10 -10.73 -4.22
C SER A 84 -1.75 -11.41 -4.43
N TYR A 85 -1.00 -11.65 -3.36
CA TYR A 85 0.31 -12.28 -3.44
C TYR A 85 0.19 -13.77 -3.79
N PRO A 86 0.80 -14.24 -4.88
CA PRO A 86 0.73 -15.63 -5.29
C PRO A 86 1.78 -16.48 -4.54
N TYR A 87 1.41 -16.93 -3.35
CA TYR A 87 2.23 -17.83 -2.52
C TYR A 87 2.52 -19.15 -3.24
N LYS A 88 3.71 -19.69 -3.00
CA LYS A 88 4.12 -21.03 -3.42
C LYS A 88 3.73 -22.09 -2.40
#